data_AF-R5X7C4-F1
#
_entry.id   AF-R5X7C4-F1
#
_cell.length_a   1.000
_cell.length_b   1.000
_cell.length_c   1.000
_cell.angle_alpha   90.00
_cell.angle_beta   90.00
_cell.angle_gamma   90.00
#
_symmetry.space_group_name_H-M   'P 1'
#
loop_
_entity.id
_entity.type
_entity.pdbx_description
1 polymer ?
#
loop_
_entity_poly.entity_id
_entity_poly.type
_entity_poly.pdbx_seq_one_letter_code
_entity_poly.pdbx_strand_id
1 'polypeptide(L)'
;MVKFMKYNREEATKYATKWALSRNPAYKDYEKWGGDCTNYVSQCVHAGGIPFDHEGNNILKQWYWYSDMNRTPSWTGAEPFYKYLIGNNTDDTQNFGVYAKEVAYNELELGDIVQLIYENDLAYHNMIITDVILEGNYLIDYLICQHTYDLLNYPLSMKQGEKRYIKILGYYES
;
A
#
# COMPACT_ATOMS: atom_id res chain seq x y z
N MET A 1 12.44 18.15 15.07
CA MET A 1 13.57 17.55 14.31
C MET A 1 12.95 16.36 13.65
N VAL A 2 12.99 16.25 12.33
CA VAL A 2 12.28 15.17 11.64
C VAL A 2 12.88 13.83 12.04
N LYS A 3 12.04 12.89 12.48
CA LYS A 3 12.44 11.59 12.99
C LYS A 3 11.97 10.49 12.04
N PHE A 4 12.88 9.60 11.67
CA PHE A 4 12.53 8.39 10.94
C PHE A 4 11.93 7.34 11.88
N MET A 5 10.78 6.80 11.48
CA MET A 5 10.06 5.74 12.16
C MET A 5 9.93 4.54 11.22
N LYS A 6 10.21 3.34 11.75
CA LYS A 6 10.09 2.10 10.97
C LYS A 6 8.62 1.77 10.75
N TYR A 7 8.30 1.33 9.54
CA TYR A 7 6.99 0.81 9.21
C TYR A 7 6.69 -0.47 9.99
N ASN A 8 5.55 -0.52 10.69
CA ASN A 8 5.11 -1.70 11.42
C ASN A 8 4.44 -2.69 10.47
N ARG A 9 5.29 -3.49 9.81
CA ARG A 9 4.88 -4.52 8.87
C ARG A 9 3.91 -5.53 9.46
N GLU A 10 4.14 -5.92 10.71
CA GLU A 10 3.31 -6.92 11.41
C GLU A 10 1.87 -6.43 11.57
N GLU A 11 1.68 -5.19 12.04
CA GLU A 11 0.33 -4.63 12.22
C GLU A 11 -0.35 -4.36 10.87
N ALA A 12 0.40 -3.94 9.83
CA ALA A 12 -0.15 -3.82 8.48
C ALA A 12 -0.65 -5.16 7.92
N THR A 13 0.14 -6.23 8.05
CA THR A 13 -0.22 -7.57 7.59
C THR A 13 -1.37 -8.17 8.41
N LYS A 14 -1.40 -7.96 9.72
CA LYS A 14 -2.50 -8.36 10.60
C LYS A 14 -3.79 -7.64 10.27
N TYR A 15 -3.73 -6.35 9.98
CA TYR A 15 -4.88 -5.58 9.51
C TYR A 15 -5.39 -6.13 8.17
N ALA A 16 -4.48 -6.34 7.22
CA ALA A 16 -4.81 -6.88 5.91
C ALA A 16 -5.52 -8.24 6.03
N THR A 17 -4.89 -9.22 6.68
CA THR A 17 -5.47 -10.57 6.83
C THR A 17 -6.82 -10.56 7.54
N LYS A 18 -7.01 -9.71 8.57
CA LYS A 18 -8.29 -9.55 9.27
C LYS A 18 -9.41 -9.06 8.35
N TRP A 19 -9.11 -8.10 7.49
CA TRP A 19 -10.11 -7.43 6.65
C TRP A 19 -10.07 -7.91 5.19
N ALA A 20 -9.29 -8.92 4.83
CA ALA A 20 -9.20 -9.38 3.44
C ALA A 20 -10.54 -9.83 2.84
N LEU A 21 -11.43 -10.38 3.67
CA LEU A 21 -12.73 -10.93 3.26
C LEU A 21 -13.94 -10.14 3.81
N SER A 22 -13.71 -8.94 4.35
CA SER A 22 -14.77 -8.07 4.90
C SER A 22 -14.34 -6.60 4.91
N ARG A 23 -15.26 -5.67 5.13
CA ARG A 23 -14.94 -4.24 5.19
C ARG A 23 -14.85 -3.76 6.63
N ASN A 24 -13.83 -2.96 6.93
CA ASN A 24 -13.75 -2.27 8.22
C ASN A 24 -14.82 -1.18 8.27
N PRO A 25 -15.80 -1.24 9.20
CA PRO A 25 -16.89 -0.25 9.27
C PRO A 25 -16.43 1.16 9.63
N ALA A 26 -15.17 1.36 10.06
CA ALA A 26 -14.59 2.68 10.27
C ALA A 26 -14.37 3.45 8.94
N TYR A 27 -14.31 2.75 7.82
CA TYR A 27 -14.08 3.33 6.49
C TYR A 27 -15.28 3.09 5.58
N LYS A 28 -15.46 3.97 4.59
CA LYS A 28 -16.46 3.77 3.54
C LYS A 28 -16.06 2.57 2.68
N ASP A 29 -17.05 1.75 2.35
CA ASP A 29 -16.96 0.70 1.34
C ASP A 29 -17.08 1.30 -0.07
N TYR A 30 -16.05 1.09 -0.91
CA TYR A 30 -15.98 1.58 -2.27
C TYR A 30 -16.15 0.49 -3.34
N GLU A 31 -16.54 -0.74 -2.98
CA GLU A 31 -16.63 -1.89 -3.88
C GLU A 31 -17.43 -1.57 -5.16
N LYS A 32 -18.56 -0.86 -5.01
CA LYS A 32 -19.47 -0.51 -6.12
C LYS A 32 -19.03 0.69 -6.97
N TRP A 33 -18.07 1.48 -6.50
CA TRP A 33 -17.69 2.77 -7.10
C TRP A 33 -16.29 2.75 -7.72
N GLY A 34 -15.56 1.65 -7.54
CA GLY A 34 -14.14 1.57 -7.84
C GLY A 34 -13.29 2.21 -6.75
N GLY A 35 -12.02 1.81 -6.68
CA GLY A 35 -11.05 2.34 -5.71
C GLY A 35 -10.98 1.62 -4.37
N ASP A 36 -11.81 0.59 -4.15
CA ASP A 36 -11.78 -0.20 -2.90
C ASP A 36 -10.43 -0.90 -2.69
N CYS A 37 -9.77 -1.33 -3.76
CA CYS A 37 -8.44 -1.91 -3.69
C CYS A 37 -7.42 -0.96 -3.04
N THR A 38 -7.41 0.31 -3.45
CA THR A 38 -6.52 1.34 -2.89
C THR A 38 -6.96 1.77 -1.50
N ASN A 39 -8.27 1.90 -1.27
CA ASN A 39 -8.82 2.22 0.04
C ASN A 39 -8.38 1.18 1.08
N TYR A 40 -8.55 -0.10 0.77
CA TYR A 40 -8.14 -1.21 1.61
C TYR A 40 -6.62 -1.22 1.86
N VAL A 41 -5.82 -1.12 0.79
CA VAL A 41 -4.36 -1.09 0.95
C VAL A 41 -3.90 0.13 1.76
N SER A 42 -4.52 1.29 1.56
CA SER A 42 -4.22 2.50 2.35
C SER A 42 -4.52 2.29 3.84
N GLN A 43 -5.64 1.64 4.17
CA GLN A 43 -5.95 1.28 5.54
C GLN A 43 -4.89 0.33 6.15
N CYS A 44 -4.40 -0.64 5.38
CA CYS A 44 -3.35 -1.56 5.83
C CYS A 44 -2.05 -0.79 6.13
N VAL A 45 -1.64 0.09 5.22
CA VAL A 45 -0.45 0.94 5.38
C VAL A 45 -0.58 1.86 6.59
N HIS A 46 -1.77 2.44 6.80
CA HIS A 46 -2.05 3.29 7.97
C HIS A 46 -2.01 2.50 9.27
N ALA A 47 -2.55 1.27 9.28
CA ALA A 47 -2.48 0.37 10.43
C ALA A 47 -1.03 -0.04 10.77
N GLY A 48 -0.12 -0.01 9.79
CA GLY A 48 1.32 -0.15 10.00
C GLY A 48 2.00 1.09 10.60
N GLY A 49 1.24 2.09 11.03
CA GLY A 49 1.71 3.25 11.81
C GLY A 49 2.03 4.49 10.98
N ILE A 50 1.88 4.46 9.65
CA ILE A 50 2.14 5.64 8.82
C ILE A 50 1.03 6.67 9.06
N PRO A 51 1.37 7.89 9.53
CA PRO A 51 0.38 8.91 9.86
C PRO A 51 -0.29 9.47 8.60
N PHE A 52 -1.45 10.11 8.78
CA PHE A 52 -2.05 10.91 7.73
C PHE A 52 -1.19 12.13 7.42
N ASP A 53 -0.97 12.35 6.13
CA ASP A 53 -0.09 13.39 5.62
C ASP A 53 -0.90 14.50 4.95
N HIS A 54 -0.83 15.68 5.56
CA HIS A 54 -1.44 16.92 5.07
C HIS A 54 -0.42 17.95 4.61
N GLU A 55 0.87 17.67 4.78
CA GLU A 55 1.94 18.66 4.61
C GLU A 55 2.35 18.82 3.14
N GLY A 56 1.95 17.87 2.28
CA GLY A 56 2.21 17.89 0.85
C GLY A 56 1.83 19.22 0.18
N ASN A 57 2.74 19.73 -0.67
CA ASN A 57 2.56 20.99 -1.40
C ASN A 57 1.47 20.95 -2.49
N ASN A 58 0.88 19.79 -2.74
CA ASN A 58 -0.28 19.59 -3.59
C ASN A 58 -1.02 18.31 -3.17
N ILE A 59 -2.24 18.13 -3.68
CA ILE A 59 -3.14 17.04 -3.27
C ILE A 59 -2.61 15.63 -3.56
N LEU A 60 -1.71 15.46 -4.54
CA LEU A 60 -1.07 14.17 -4.85
C LEU A 60 0.12 13.85 -3.94
N LYS A 61 0.61 14.84 -3.18
CA LYS A 61 1.61 14.68 -2.11
C LYS A 61 1.00 14.63 -0.72
N GLN A 62 -0.32 14.58 -0.63
CA GLN A 62 -1.05 14.38 0.62
C GLN A 62 -1.63 12.98 0.61
N TRP A 63 -1.86 12.39 1.78
CA TRP A 63 -2.46 11.07 1.90
C TRP A 63 -3.22 10.95 3.21
N TYR A 64 -4.55 10.93 3.12
CA TYR A 64 -5.41 10.85 4.29
C TYR A 64 -6.85 10.45 3.92
N TRP A 65 -7.56 9.96 4.94
CA TRP A 65 -9.00 9.74 4.89
C TRP A 65 -9.62 10.09 6.24
N TYR A 66 -10.53 11.06 6.24
CA TYR A 66 -11.34 11.44 7.40
C TYR A 66 -12.81 11.12 7.20
N SER A 67 -13.28 11.21 5.96
CA SER A 67 -14.61 10.81 5.54
C SER A 67 -14.64 10.65 4.02
N ASP A 68 -15.77 10.18 3.50
CA ASP A 68 -15.98 10.10 2.05
C ASP A 68 -15.86 11.44 1.33
N MET A 69 -16.20 12.54 2.01
CA MET A 69 -16.11 13.91 1.47
C MET A 69 -14.78 14.59 1.82
N ASN A 70 -13.98 14.02 2.72
CA ASN A 70 -12.71 14.59 3.18
C ASN A 70 -11.61 13.52 3.14
N ARG A 71 -11.08 13.29 1.94
CA ARG A 71 -10.03 12.32 1.64
C ARG A 71 -9.25 12.74 0.42
N THR A 72 -8.03 12.24 0.29
CA THR A 72 -7.21 12.51 -0.90
C THR A 72 -7.50 11.52 -2.03
N PRO A 73 -7.20 11.88 -3.29
CA PRO A 73 -7.17 10.94 -4.40
C PRO A 73 -6.17 9.79 -4.16
N SER A 74 -5.04 10.07 -3.50
CA SER A 74 -4.01 9.07 -3.16
C SER A 74 -4.50 8.00 -2.18
N TRP A 75 -5.57 8.24 -1.42
CA TRP A 75 -6.15 7.21 -0.54
C TRP A 75 -6.99 6.18 -1.30
N THR A 76 -7.63 6.57 -2.40
CA THR A 76 -8.62 5.72 -3.11
C THR A 76 -8.26 5.39 -4.56
N GLY A 77 -7.36 6.14 -5.19
CA GLY A 77 -6.97 5.95 -6.60
C GLY A 77 -5.59 5.29 -6.73
N ALA A 78 -5.49 4.24 -7.55
CA ALA A 78 -4.26 3.45 -7.66
C ALA A 78 -3.06 4.24 -8.15
N GLU A 79 -3.21 5.02 -9.22
CA GLU A 79 -2.15 5.89 -9.72
C GLU A 79 -1.80 7.06 -8.78
N PRO A 80 -2.78 7.81 -8.22
CA PRO A 80 -2.47 8.80 -7.19
C PRO A 80 -1.74 8.21 -5.96
N PHE A 81 -2.08 7.00 -5.54
CA PHE A 81 -1.43 6.31 -4.43
C PHE A 81 0.03 6.01 -4.75
N TYR A 82 0.31 5.49 -5.95
CA TYR A 82 1.68 5.27 -6.44
C TYR A 82 2.51 6.56 -6.39
N LYS A 83 1.99 7.64 -6.97
CA LYS A 83 2.67 8.95 -7.01
C LYS A 83 2.97 9.47 -5.61
N TYR A 84 2.07 9.26 -4.65
CA TYR A 84 2.32 9.61 -3.26
C TYR A 84 3.45 8.76 -2.67
N LEU A 85 3.33 7.42 -2.73
CA LEU A 85 4.30 6.49 -2.12
C LEU A 85 5.74 6.76 -2.56
N ILE A 86 5.98 6.92 -3.86
CA ILE A 86 7.32 7.09 -4.43
C ILE A 86 7.76 8.56 -4.47
N GLY A 87 6.81 9.49 -4.56
CA GLY A 87 7.09 10.92 -4.73
C GLY A 87 7.18 11.72 -3.42
N ASN A 88 6.79 11.13 -2.28
CA ASN A 88 6.81 11.83 -0.99
C ASN A 88 8.22 11.96 -0.41
N ASN A 89 8.98 10.86 -0.37
CA ASN A 89 10.35 10.85 0.11
C ASN A 89 11.28 10.04 -0.80
N THR A 90 12.50 10.53 -0.99
CA THR A 90 13.64 9.81 -1.57
C THR A 90 14.76 9.67 -0.54
N ASP A 91 15.87 9.05 -0.93
CA ASP A 91 17.07 8.88 -0.09
C ASP A 91 17.66 10.22 0.40
N ASP A 92 17.35 11.33 -0.29
CA ASP A 92 17.86 12.67 -0.02
C ASP A 92 16.83 13.60 0.66
N THR A 93 15.62 13.12 0.99
CA THR A 93 14.57 13.95 1.58
C THR A 93 14.01 13.38 2.88
N GLN A 94 13.52 14.27 3.74
CA GLN A 94 12.90 13.94 5.02
C GLN A 94 11.62 14.77 5.20
N ASN A 95 10.72 14.69 4.22
CA ASN A 95 9.38 15.25 4.32
C ASN A 95 8.52 14.40 5.24
N PHE A 96 7.57 14.99 5.96
CA PHE A 96 6.60 14.24 6.75
C PHE A 96 5.90 13.15 5.92
N GLY A 97 5.56 12.03 6.53
CA GLY A 97 4.82 10.94 5.90
C GLY A 97 5.70 9.84 5.30
N VAL A 98 5.12 9.06 4.39
CA VAL A 98 5.68 7.78 3.92
C VAL A 98 7.05 7.94 3.24
N TYR A 99 7.89 6.92 3.40
CA TYR A 99 9.08 6.68 2.60
C TYR A 99 9.05 5.26 2.04
N ALA A 100 8.96 5.16 0.71
CA ALA A 100 8.90 3.91 -0.02
C ALA A 100 9.74 3.98 -1.29
N LYS A 101 10.10 2.83 -1.85
CA LYS A 101 10.83 2.72 -3.11
C LYS A 101 10.35 1.56 -3.95
N GLU A 102 10.53 1.66 -5.26
CA GLU A 102 10.41 0.50 -6.13
C GLU A 102 11.58 -0.47 -5.90
N VAL A 103 11.29 -1.77 -5.97
CA VAL A 103 12.26 -2.83 -5.72
C VAL A 103 12.08 -4.00 -6.68
N ALA A 104 13.05 -4.90 -6.75
CA ALA A 104 12.87 -6.18 -7.42
C ALA A 104 11.95 -7.12 -6.61
N TYR A 105 11.35 -8.09 -7.30
CA TYR A 105 10.42 -9.07 -6.70
C TYR A 105 11.01 -9.73 -5.44
N ASN A 106 12.26 -10.19 -5.51
CA ASN A 106 12.94 -10.90 -4.43
C ASN A 106 13.35 -10.01 -3.24
N GLU A 107 13.14 -8.70 -3.33
CA GLU A 107 13.39 -7.80 -2.22
C GLU A 107 12.12 -7.60 -1.38
N LEU A 108 10.93 -7.97 -1.84
CA LEU A 108 9.69 -7.72 -1.09
C LEU A 108 9.66 -8.37 0.30
N GLU A 109 8.97 -7.69 1.22
CA GLU A 109 8.72 -8.13 2.58
C GLU A 109 7.22 -8.05 2.91
N LEU A 110 6.83 -8.61 4.05
CA LEU A 110 5.46 -8.48 4.55
C LEU A 110 5.05 -7.00 4.69
N GLY A 111 3.82 -6.69 4.27
CA GLY A 111 3.27 -5.34 4.29
C GLY A 111 3.72 -4.44 3.13
N ASP A 112 4.60 -4.93 2.25
CA ASP A 112 4.93 -4.24 0.99
C ASP A 112 3.78 -4.34 -0.03
N ILE A 113 3.80 -3.44 -1.00
CA ILE A 113 2.70 -3.25 -1.95
C ILE A 113 3.09 -3.81 -3.31
N VAL A 114 2.12 -4.44 -3.97
CA VAL A 114 2.23 -4.82 -5.39
C VAL A 114 1.12 -4.15 -6.16
N GLN A 115 1.47 -3.48 -7.24
CA GLN A 115 0.52 -2.84 -8.13
C GLN A 115 0.42 -3.60 -9.44
N LEU A 116 -0.79 -3.69 -10.00
CA LEU A 116 -0.93 -4.01 -11.42
C LEU A 116 -0.90 -2.72 -12.23
N ILE A 117 -0.14 -2.75 -13.32
CA ILE A 117 0.06 -1.61 -14.21
C ILE A 117 -0.37 -1.97 -15.64
N TYR A 118 -0.84 -0.97 -16.39
CA TYR A 118 -1.02 -1.07 -17.83
C TYR A 118 0.33 -0.93 -18.55
N GLU A 119 0.38 -1.25 -19.85
CA GLU A 119 1.60 -1.14 -20.68
C GLU A 119 2.21 0.28 -20.72
N ASN A 120 1.42 1.31 -20.38
CA ASN A 120 1.87 2.70 -20.28
C ASN A 120 2.31 3.10 -18.85
N ASP A 121 2.60 2.12 -18.00
CA ASP A 121 3.10 2.28 -16.63
C ASP A 121 2.10 2.90 -15.62
N LEU A 122 0.82 2.99 -16.01
CA LEU A 122 -0.25 3.52 -15.18
C LEU A 122 -0.79 2.45 -14.22
N ALA A 123 -0.77 2.72 -12.92
CA ALA A 123 -1.31 1.81 -11.91
C ALA A 123 -2.84 1.82 -11.89
N TYR A 124 -3.44 0.62 -11.89
CA TYR A 124 -4.89 0.45 -11.86
C TYR A 124 -5.39 -0.44 -10.72
N HIS A 125 -4.50 -1.18 -10.05
CA HIS A 125 -4.90 -2.06 -8.95
C HIS A 125 -3.81 -2.18 -7.89
N ASN A 126 -4.21 -2.34 -6.62
CA ASN A 126 -3.32 -2.46 -5.48
C ASN A 126 -3.55 -3.75 -4.71
N MET A 127 -2.46 -4.34 -4.22
CA MET A 127 -2.42 -5.54 -3.40
C MET A 127 -1.34 -5.36 -2.33
N ILE A 128 -1.48 -6.06 -1.21
CA ILE A 128 -0.49 -6.04 -0.12
C ILE A 128 0.04 -7.45 0.15
N ILE A 129 1.35 -7.58 0.33
CA ILE A 129 1.99 -8.85 0.71
C ILE A 129 1.65 -9.19 2.16
N THR A 130 1.11 -10.37 2.39
CA THR A 130 0.68 -10.84 3.72
C THR A 130 1.30 -12.15 4.15
N ASP A 131 1.93 -12.88 3.23
CA ASP A 131 2.68 -14.09 3.58
C ASP A 131 3.78 -14.36 2.55
N VAL A 132 4.66 -15.31 2.88
CA VAL A 132 5.73 -15.77 2.00
C VAL A 132 5.81 -17.29 2.03
N ILE A 133 5.89 -17.89 0.84
CA ILE A 133 6.15 -19.33 0.68
C ILE A 133 7.64 -19.52 0.45
N LEU A 134 8.29 -20.22 1.37
CA LEU A 134 9.70 -20.58 1.30
C LEU A 134 9.87 -22.09 1.25
N GLU A 135 10.81 -22.57 0.45
CA GLU A 135 11.37 -23.92 0.54
C GLU A 135 12.79 -23.82 1.08
N GLY A 136 12.94 -24.03 2.40
CA GLY A 136 14.18 -23.68 3.10
C GLY A 136 14.42 -22.17 3.04
N ASN A 137 15.53 -21.75 2.42
CA ASN A 137 15.85 -20.33 2.22
C ASN A 137 15.49 -19.83 0.81
N TYR A 138 14.86 -20.66 -0.02
CA TYR A 138 14.48 -20.30 -1.38
C TYR A 138 13.07 -19.70 -1.39
N LEU A 139 12.96 -18.50 -1.93
CA LEU A 139 11.69 -17.84 -2.18
C LEU A 139 10.95 -18.53 -3.32
N ILE A 140 9.76 -19.07 -3.02
CA ILE A 140 8.88 -19.73 -3.99
C ILE A 140 7.82 -18.75 -4.48
N ASP A 141 7.09 -18.11 -3.56
CA ASP A 141 6.11 -17.08 -3.90
C ASP A 141 5.83 -16.15 -2.71
N TYR A 142 5.20 -15.02 -3.00
CA TYR A 142 4.52 -14.20 -1.99
C TYR A 142 3.01 -14.43 -2.05
N LEU A 143 2.34 -14.30 -0.91
CA LEU A 143 0.89 -14.30 -0.85
C LEU A 143 0.38 -12.88 -0.63
N ILE A 144 -0.72 -12.54 -1.29
CA ILE A 144 -1.33 -11.21 -1.23
C ILE A 144 -2.74 -11.24 -0.65
N CYS A 145 -3.14 -10.09 -0.12
CA CYS A 145 -4.54 -9.74 0.10
C CYS A 145 -4.96 -8.57 -0.80
N GLN A 146 -6.23 -8.54 -1.21
CA GLN A 146 -6.80 -7.44 -2.02
C GLN A 146 -8.32 -7.32 -1.89
N HIS A 147 -8.84 -6.12 -2.15
CA HIS A 147 -10.28 -5.84 -2.29
C HIS A 147 -10.67 -5.67 -3.77
N THR A 148 -10.66 -6.80 -4.47
CA THR A 148 -11.29 -7.03 -5.79
C THR A 148 -11.49 -8.53 -5.87
N TYR A 149 -12.74 -9.00 -5.90
CA TYR A 149 -13.06 -10.42 -5.63
C TYR A 149 -12.60 -10.94 -4.27
N ASP A 150 -12.21 -10.05 -3.34
CA ASP A 150 -11.78 -10.33 -1.96
C ASP A 150 -10.88 -11.55 -1.79
N LEU A 151 -9.57 -11.32 -1.87
CA LEU A 151 -8.58 -12.40 -1.77
C LEU A 151 -7.83 -12.32 -0.45
N LEU A 152 -7.69 -13.47 0.21
CA LEU A 152 -6.89 -13.68 1.41
C LEU A 152 -5.76 -14.66 1.10
N ASN A 153 -4.52 -14.24 1.32
CA ASN A 153 -3.31 -15.05 1.12
C ASN A 153 -3.29 -15.78 -0.23
N TYR A 154 -3.63 -15.06 -1.30
CA TYR A 154 -3.65 -15.61 -2.65
C TYR A 154 -2.24 -15.57 -3.28
N PRO A 155 -1.79 -16.63 -3.98
CA PRO A 155 -0.47 -16.64 -4.59
C PRO A 155 -0.27 -15.50 -5.61
N LEU A 156 0.77 -14.70 -5.41
CA LEU A 156 1.06 -13.57 -6.29
C LEU A 156 1.42 -14.03 -7.71
N SER A 157 2.07 -15.18 -7.84
CA SER A 157 2.35 -15.82 -9.13
C SER A 157 1.09 -16.09 -9.96
N MET A 158 -0.06 -16.30 -9.32
CA MET A 158 -1.35 -16.56 -9.96
C MET A 158 -2.07 -15.28 -10.40
N LYS A 159 -1.55 -14.10 -10.08
CA LYS A 159 -2.08 -12.82 -10.56
C LYS A 159 -1.57 -12.55 -11.97
N GLN A 160 -2.49 -12.44 -12.92
CA GLN A 160 -2.16 -12.04 -14.30
C GLN A 160 -1.97 -10.53 -14.41
N GLY A 161 -1.18 -10.11 -15.40
CA GLY A 161 -0.84 -8.70 -15.64
C GLY A 161 0.57 -8.33 -15.21
N GLU A 162 1.03 -7.21 -15.75
CA GLU A 162 2.31 -6.59 -15.41
C GLU A 162 2.26 -6.03 -13.97
N LYS A 163 3.38 -6.16 -13.25
CA LYS A 163 3.45 -5.87 -11.82
C LYS A 163 4.58 -4.91 -11.53
N ARG A 164 4.30 -3.96 -10.64
CA ARG A 164 5.28 -3.11 -9.97
C ARG A 164 5.33 -3.48 -8.49
N TYR A 165 6.54 -3.48 -7.91
CA TYR A 165 6.79 -3.89 -6.53
C TYR A 165 7.31 -2.70 -5.74
N ILE A 166 6.65 -2.38 -4.63
CA ILE A 166 6.94 -1.19 -3.82
C ILE A 166 7.22 -1.61 -2.39
N LYS A 167 8.45 -1.35 -1.93
CA LYS A 167 8.85 -1.54 -0.54
C LYS A 167 8.57 -0.29 0.27
N ILE A 168 7.83 -0.44 1.37
CA ILE A 168 7.65 0.62 2.37
C ILE A 168 8.76 0.49 3.41
N LEU A 169 9.63 1.50 3.49
CA LEU A 169 10.76 1.52 4.42
C LEU A 169 10.36 2.04 5.80
N GLY A 170 9.48 3.03 5.82
CA GLY A 170 9.07 3.73 7.03
C GLY A 170 8.36 5.04 6.71
N TYR A 171 8.44 5.96 7.64
CA TYR A 171 7.91 7.31 7.49
C TYR A 171 8.70 8.29 8.34
N TYR A 172 8.56 9.57 8.04
CA TYR A 172 9.12 10.66 8.80
C TYR A 172 8.01 11.41 9.55
N GLU A 173 8.24 11.76 10.81
CA GLU A 173 7.33 12.57 11.63
C GLU A 173 8.07 13.70 12.36
N SER A 174 7.35 14.75 12.74
CA SER A 174 7.89 16.03 13.23
C SER A 174 8.23 16.05 14.72
#